data_AF-A0A356M796-F1
#
_entry.id   AF-A0A356M796-F1
#
_cell.length_a   1.000
_cell.length_b   1.000
_cell.length_c   1.000
_cell.angle_alpha   90.00
_cell.angle_beta   90.00
_cell.angle_gamma   90.00
#
_symmetry.space_group_name_H-M   'P 1'
#
loop_
_entity.id
_entity.type
_entity.pdbx_description
1 polymer ?
#
loop_
_entity_poly.entity_id
_entity_poly.type
_entity_poly.pdbx_seq_one_letter_code
_entity_poly.pdbx_strand_id
1 'polypeptide(L)' 'MFKKATEMGFSEYITQKRIDYSKLLLMTAPDKSMNEIALSSGFTNVSYFIKIFKSMCGVTPSKYRST' A
#
# COMPACT_ATOMS: atom_id res chain seq x y z
N MET A 1 2.98 -23.55 -7.90
CA MET A 1 1.63 -23.75 -7.34
C MET A 1 0.89 -22.44 -7.03
N PHE A 2 1.55 -21.36 -6.55
CA PHE A 2 0.84 -20.08 -6.29
C PHE A 2 0.47 -19.29 -7.57
N LYS A 3 1.42 -19.09 -8.50
CA LYS A 3 1.23 -18.31 -9.74
C LYS A 3 0.17 -18.89 -10.70
N LYS A 4 -0.12 -20.19 -10.62
CA LYS A 4 -1.14 -20.87 -11.46
C LYS A 4 -2.57 -20.64 -10.97
N ALA A 5 -2.76 -20.22 -9.72
CA ALA A 5 -4.09 -20.02 -9.13
C ALA A 5 -4.51 -18.54 -9.08
N THR A 6 -3.55 -17.62 -9.07
CA THR A 6 -3.80 -16.17 -8.92
C THR A 6 -3.34 -15.33 -10.11
N GLU A 7 -2.69 -15.95 -11.11
CA GLU A 7 -1.99 -15.29 -12.24
C GLU A 7 -0.89 -14.30 -11.84
N MET A 8 -0.59 -14.15 -10.55
CA MET A 8 0.37 -13.21 -9.98
C MET A 8 1.43 -13.91 -9.13
N GLY A 9 2.63 -13.33 -9.09
CA GLY A 9 3.68 -13.77 -8.18
C GLY A 9 3.24 -13.60 -6.72
N PHE A 10 3.74 -14.45 -5.81
CA PHE A 10 3.43 -14.34 -4.38
C PHE A 10 3.76 -12.94 -3.82
N SER A 11 4.91 -12.37 -4.21
CA SER A 11 5.31 -11.02 -3.81
C SER A 11 4.38 -9.92 -4.32
N GLU A 12 3.81 -10.08 -5.52
CA GLU A 12 2.83 -9.14 -6.08
C GLU A 12 1.52 -9.20 -5.30
N TYR A 13 1.04 -10.41 -4.99
CA TYR A 13 -0.15 -10.60 -4.16
C TYR A 13 0.01 -9.96 -2.77
N ILE A 14 1.13 -10.19 -2.10
CA ILE A 14 1.41 -9.57 -0.80
C ILE A 14 1.46 -8.05 -0.95
N THR A 15 2.12 -7.53 -1.98
CA THR A 15 2.19 -6.09 -2.23
C THR A 15 0.80 -5.48 -2.45
N GLN A 16 -0.07 -6.14 -3.20
CA GLN A 16 -1.47 -5.73 -3.38
C GLN A 16 -2.20 -5.67 -2.04
N LYS A 17 -2.11 -6.72 -1.21
CA LYS A 17 -2.76 -6.74 0.11
C LYS A 17 -2.25 -5.65 1.04
N ARG A 18 -0.95 -5.37 1.02
CA ARG A 18 -0.36 -4.25 1.78
C ARG A 18 -0.90 -2.90 1.32
N ILE A 19 -1.01 -2.69 0.00
CA ILE A 19 -1.58 -1.45 -0.55
C ILE A 19 -3.06 -1.31 -0.20
N ASP A 20 -3.85 -2.38 -0.31
CA ASP A 20 -5.27 -2.37 0.04
C ASP A 20 -5.48 -1.98 1.52
N TYR A 21 -4.68 -2.55 2.41
CA TYR A 21 -4.72 -2.18 3.83
C TYR A 21 -4.27 -0.75 4.08
N SER A 22 -3.25 -0.26 3.36
CA SER A 22 -2.81 1.13 3.47
C SER A 22 -3.89 2.13 3.05
N LYS A 23 -4.71 1.81 2.04
CA LYS A 23 -5.87 2.64 1.62
C LYS A 23 -6.88 2.77 2.75
N LEU A 24 -7.21 1.65 3.40
CA LEU A 24 -8.10 1.65 4.56
C LEU A 24 -7.57 2.58 5.66
N LEU A 25 -6.30 2.43 6.04
CA LEU A 25 -5.68 3.30 7.05
C LEU A 25 -5.65 4.77 6.65
N LEU A 26 -5.42 5.08 5.38
CA LEU A 26 -5.45 6.46 4.87
C LEU A 26 -6.83 7.11 5.05
N MET A 27 -7.91 6.32 5.00
CA MET A 27 -9.29 6.79 5.15
C MET A 27 -9.76 6.80 6.61
N THR A 28 -9.29 5.86 7.44
CA THR A 28 -9.83 5.64 8.79
C THR A 28 -8.95 6.18 9.92
N ALA A 29 -7.68 6.49 9.65
CA ALA A 29 -6.71 6.98 10.63
C ALA A 29 -6.04 8.29 10.16
N PRO A 30 -6.76 9.43 10.17
CA PRO A 30 -6.27 10.70 9.62
C PRO A 30 -5.07 11.29 10.41
N ASP A 31 -4.96 10.90 11.68
CA ASP A 31 -3.91 11.27 12.63
C ASP A 31 -2.57 10.55 12.38
N LYS A 32 -2.59 9.38 11.74
CA LYS A 32 -1.36 8.63 11.44
C LYS A 32 -0.53 9.32 10.37
N SER A 33 0.77 9.42 10.61
CA SER A 33 1.75 9.85 9.61
C SER A 33 1.89 8.84 8.46
N MET A 34 2.44 9.27 7.33
CA MET A 34 2.72 8.36 6.20
C MET A 34 3.70 7.24 6.58
N ASN A 35 4.62 7.51 7.51
CA ASN A 35 5.57 6.51 7.99
C ASN A 35 4.87 5.42 8.82
N GLU A 36 3.97 5.81 9.73
CA GLU A 36 3.18 4.85 10.52
C GLU A 36 2.24 4.01 9.66
N ILE A 37 1.63 4.61 8.63
CA ILE A 37 0.79 3.86 7.68
C ILE A 37 1.62 2.87 6.88
N ALA A 38 2.79 3.29 6.37
CA ALA A 38 3.70 2.39 5.64
C ALA A 38 4.10 1.20 6.52
N LEU A 39 4.56 1.47 7.75
CA LEU A 39 4.98 0.44 8.70
C LEU A 39 3.83 -0.49 9.08
N SER A 40 2.65 0.06 9.40
CA SER A 40 1.45 -0.71 9.73
C SER A 40 1.00 -1.59 8.56
N SER A 41 1.27 -1.16 7.33
CA SER A 41 0.95 -1.90 6.11
C SER A 41 2.06 -2.85 5.68
N GLY A 42 3.09 -3.07 6.49
CA GLY A 42 4.16 -4.02 6.23
C GLY A 42 5.25 -3.51 5.27
N PHE A 43 5.35 -2.20 5.06
CA PHE A 43 6.48 -1.58 4.37
C PHE A 43 7.48 -1.02 5.38
N THR A 44 8.73 -1.47 5.31
CA THR A 44 9.82 -0.96 6.16
C THR A 44 10.47 0.31 5.61
N ASN A 45 10.19 0.66 4.36
CA ASN A 45 10.72 1.84 3.69
C ASN A 45 9.58 2.69 3.13
N VAL A 46 9.41 3.89 3.69
CA VAL A 46 8.31 4.81 3.32
C VAL A 46 8.43 5.31 1.87
N SER A 47 9.64 5.55 1.38
CA SER A 47 9.87 6.01 -0.01
C SER A 47 9.48 4.93 -1.01
N TYR A 48 9.80 3.66 -0.71
CA TYR A 48 9.36 2.52 -1.51
C TYR A 48 7.84 2.35 -1.47
N PHE A 49 7.23 2.45 -0.29
CA PHE A 49 5.77 2.46 -0.14
C PHE A 49 5.11 3.52 -1.03
N ILE A 50 5.57 4.77 -0.97
CA ILE A 50 5.02 5.87 -1.78
C ILE A 50 5.14 5.57 -3.28
N LYS A 51 6.29 5.04 -3.73
CA LYS A 51 6.52 4.66 -5.13
C LYS A 51 5.53 3.58 -5.57
N ILE A 52 5.38 2.51 -4.80
CA ILE A 52 4.48 1.40 -5.12
C ILE A 52 3.02 1.84 -5.06
N PHE A 53 2.61 2.56 -4.03
CA PHE A 53 1.25 3.08 -3.90
C PHE A 53 0.88 3.95 -5.10
N LYS A 54 1.76 4.88 -5.50
CA LYS A 54 1.54 5.72 -6.69
C LYS A 54 1.44 4.88 -7.96
N SER A 55 2.29 3.87 -8.12
CA SER A 55 2.25 2.98 -9.29
C SER A 55 0.93 2.19 -9.38
N MET A 56 0.36 1.78 -8.24
CA MET A 56 -0.84 0.94 -8.19
C MET A 56 -2.15 1.73 -8.12
N CYS A 57 -2.12 2.96 -7.59
CA CYS A 57 -3.31 3.78 -7.35
C CYS A 57 -3.37 5.04 -8.24
N GLY A 58 -2.33 5.32 -9.03
CA GLY A 58 -2.22 6.50 -9.89
C GLY A 58 -1.88 7.81 -9.16
N VAL A 59 -2.06 7.87 -7.84
CA VAL A 59 -1.82 9.07 -7.01
C VAL A 59 -0.98 8.74 -5.78
N THR A 60 -0.34 9.75 -5.18
CA THR A 60 0.43 9.55 -3.94
C THR A 60 -0.49 9.26 -2.75
N PRO A 61 0.00 8.56 -1.69
CA PRO A 61 -0.77 8.32 -0.47
C PRO A 61 -1.34 9.62 0.14
N SER A 62 -0.55 10.69 0.17
CA SER A 62 -1.00 11.99 0.67
C SER A 62 -2.12 12.58 -0.16
N LYS A 63 -2.05 12.48 -1.49
CA LYS A 63 -3.12 12.96 -2.36
C LYS A 63 -4.39 12.11 -2.23
N TYR A 64 -4.23 10.80 -2.10
CA TYR A 64 -5.32 9.86 -1.86
C TYR A 64 -6.07 10.19 -0.56
N ARG A 65 -5.35 10.51 0.53
CA ARG A 65 -5.95 10.93 1.81
C ARG A 65 -6.78 12.22 1.70
N SER A 66 -6.37 13.15 0.84
CA SER A 66 -7.06 14.43 0.67
C SER A 66 -8.28 14.37 -0.27
N THR A 67 -8.76 13.17 -0.62
CA THR A 67 -9.95 12.96 -1.44
C THR A 67 -11.11 12.53 -0.54
#